data_AF-A0A925WAX8-F1
#
_entry.id   AF-A0A925WAX8-F1
#
_cell.length_a   1.000
_cell.length_b   1.000
_cell.length_c   1.000
_cell.angle_alpha   90.00
_cell.angle_beta   90.00
_cell.angle_gamma   90.00
#
_symmetry.space_group_name_H-M   'P 1'
#
loop_
_entity.id
_entity.type
_entity.pdbx_description
1 polymer ?
#
loop_
_entity_poly.entity_id
_entity_poly.type
_entity_poly.pdbx_seq_one_letter_code
_entity_poly.pdbx_strand_id
1 'polypeptide(L)'
;MATDGEAPEEQPDPATAAVVAELDDEVLVVDEQPRYHVPGCRALVSVAQIPLPAREAVELGFSPCGWCSPDRTLAGRHATAR
;
A
#
# COMPACT_ATOMS: atom_id res chain seq x y z
N MET A 1 -20.64 3.27 10.09
CA MET A 1 -20.87 2.04 9.32
C MET A 1 -19.52 1.68 8.70
N ALA A 2 -18.72 0.87 9.37
CA ALA A 2 -17.50 0.33 8.77
C ALA A 2 -17.95 -0.82 7.87
N THR A 3 -17.72 -0.69 6.56
CA THR A 3 -18.06 -1.71 5.58
C THR A 3 -17.21 -2.96 5.85
N ASP A 4 -17.86 -4.11 5.94
CA ASP A 4 -17.34 -5.44 6.35
C ASP A 4 -16.26 -6.03 5.41
N GLY A 5 -15.66 -5.23 4.52
CA GLY A 5 -14.64 -5.64 3.55
C GLY A 5 -13.48 -4.65 3.36
N GLU A 6 -13.49 -3.50 4.03
CA GLU A 6 -12.42 -2.49 3.91
C GLU A 6 -11.19 -2.91 4.75
N ALA A 7 -10.00 -2.87 4.16
CA ALA A 7 -8.80 -3.20 4.91
C ALA A 7 -8.50 -2.12 5.96
N PRO A 8 -8.05 -2.47 7.18
CA PRO A 8 -7.61 -1.50 8.16
C PRO A 8 -6.43 -0.70 7.60
N GLU A 9 -6.19 0.49 8.14
CA GLU A 9 -5.03 1.30 7.80
C GLU A 9 -3.80 0.75 8.52
N GLU A 10 -2.68 0.67 7.81
CA GLU A 10 -1.39 0.60 8.48
C GLU A 10 -1.13 1.94 9.16
N GLN A 11 -0.51 1.92 10.34
CA GLN A 11 0.03 3.12 10.97
C GLN A 11 1.53 3.16 10.67
N PRO A 12 1.96 3.74 9.53
CA PRO A 12 3.37 3.90 9.25
C PRO A 12 3.96 5.01 10.11
N ASP A 13 5.23 4.83 10.50
CA ASP A 13 6.04 5.94 11.01
C ASP A 13 6.25 6.97 9.88
N PRO A 14 6.19 8.29 10.14
CA PRO A 14 6.31 9.32 9.11
C PRO A 14 7.59 9.22 8.28
N ALA A 15 8.70 8.73 8.83
CA ALA A 15 9.93 8.53 8.05
C ALA A 15 9.77 7.35 7.07
N THR A 16 9.05 6.30 7.47
CA THR A 16 8.76 5.15 6.58
C THR A 16 7.84 5.59 5.45
N ALA A 17 6.78 6.33 5.77
CA ALA A 17 5.84 6.87 4.78
C ALA A 17 6.54 7.81 3.79
N ALA A 18 7.45 8.67 4.27
CA ALA A 18 8.22 9.56 3.41
C ALA A 18 9.14 8.81 2.43
N VAL A 19 9.79 7.73 2.88
CA VAL A 19 10.59 6.87 1.99
C VAL A 19 9.69 6.26 0.92
N VAL A 20 8.56 5.66 1.31
CA VAL A 20 7.62 5.00 0.39
C VAL A 20 7.03 5.97 -0.63
N ALA A 21 6.77 7.22 -0.23
CA ALA A 21 6.30 8.29 -1.10
C ALA A 21 7.30 8.66 -2.22
N GLU A 22 8.58 8.27 -2.09
CA GLU A 22 9.61 8.48 -3.11
C GLU A 22 9.93 7.20 -3.91
N LEU A 23 9.28 6.07 -3.60
CA LEU A 23 9.56 4.79 -4.26
C LEU A 23 8.77 4.60 -5.56
N ASP A 24 9.46 3.99 -6.52
CA ASP A 24 8.90 3.55 -7.80
C ASP A 24 8.48 2.09 -7.80
N ASP A 25 8.51 1.45 -6.64
CA ASP A 25 8.01 0.11 -6.46
C ASP A 25 6.54 0.03 -6.84
N GLU A 26 6.22 -1.00 -7.62
CA GLU A 26 4.85 -1.28 -8.02
C GLU A 26 4.02 -1.74 -6.82
N VAL A 27 2.94 -1.01 -6.56
CA VAL A 27 1.88 -1.36 -5.61
C VAL A 27 0.57 -1.57 -6.36
N LEU A 28 -0.38 -2.21 -5.70
CA LEU A 28 -1.70 -2.54 -6.26
C LEU A 28 -2.76 -1.74 -5.51
N VAL A 29 -3.63 -1.04 -6.25
CA VAL A 29 -4.88 -0.48 -5.71
C VAL A 29 -6.08 -1.19 -6.30
N VAL A 30 -7.21 -1.02 -5.66
CA VAL A 30 -8.51 -1.47 -6.17
C VAL A 30 -9.37 -0.24 -6.39
N ASP A 31 -10.10 -0.22 -7.51
CA ASP A 31 -11.02 0.88 -7.81
C ASP A 31 -12.04 1.05 -6.68
N GLU A 32 -12.39 2.32 -6.39
CA GLU A 32 -13.25 2.73 -5.29
C GLU A 32 -12.75 2.37 -3.87
N GLN A 33 -11.54 1.83 -3.70
CA GLN A 33 -10.95 1.54 -2.38
C GLN A 33 -9.83 2.54 -2.03
N PRO A 34 -9.77 3.02 -0.78
CA PRO A 34 -8.79 4.02 -0.35
C PRO A 34 -7.40 3.43 -0.08
N ARG A 35 -7.22 2.11 -0.26
CA ARG A 35 -6.03 1.37 0.17
C ARG A 35 -5.14 0.96 -1.01
N TYR A 36 -3.83 1.06 -0.82
CA TYR A 36 -2.85 0.37 -1.65
C TYR A 36 -2.25 -0.83 -0.94
N HIS A 37 -1.80 -1.79 -1.74
CA HIS A 37 -1.43 -3.13 -1.32
C HIS A 37 -0.15 -3.60 -2.00
N VAL A 38 0.51 -4.59 -1.41
CA VAL A 38 1.53 -5.40 -2.09
C VAL A 38 0.91 -6.70 -2.64
N PRO A 39 1.53 -7.32 -3.67
CA PRO A 39 1.08 -8.60 -4.22
C PRO A 39 0.90 -9.67 -3.13
N GLY A 40 -0.21 -10.41 -3.18
CA GLY A 40 -0.54 -11.46 -2.22
C GLY A 40 -1.40 -11.02 -1.03
N CYS A 41 -1.80 -9.74 -0.95
CA CYS A 41 -2.76 -9.31 0.06
C CYS A 41 -4.13 -9.97 -0.14
N ARG A 42 -4.78 -10.40 0.96
CA ARG A 42 -6.10 -11.02 0.93
C ARG A 42 -7.21 -10.10 0.40
N ALA A 43 -7.04 -8.77 0.50
CA ALA A 43 -7.98 -7.79 -0.04
C ALA A 43 -8.06 -7.85 -1.58
N LEU A 44 -7.02 -8.39 -2.23
CA LEU A 44 -6.91 -8.50 -3.69
C LEU A 44 -7.57 -9.75 -4.26
N VAL A 45 -8.14 -10.62 -3.42
CA VAL A 45 -8.75 -11.88 -3.87
C VAL A 45 -10.06 -11.57 -4.59
N SER A 46 -10.14 -12.00 -5.86
CA SER A 46 -11.35 -11.85 -6.71
C SER A 46 -11.76 -10.41 -7.01
N VAL A 47 -10.83 -9.46 -6.91
CA VAL A 47 -11.04 -8.05 -7.29
C VAL A 47 -10.07 -7.62 -8.39
N ALA A 48 -10.48 -6.66 -9.21
CA ALA A 48 -9.61 -6.07 -10.22
C ALA A 48 -8.55 -5.19 -9.54
N GLN A 49 -7.28 -5.47 -9.81
CA GLN A 49 -6.15 -4.72 -9.29
C GLN A 49 -5.58 -3.82 -10.38
N ILE A 50 -5.21 -2.59 -9.99
CA ILE A 50 -4.55 -1.62 -10.86
C ILE A 50 -3.14 -1.43 -10.30
N PRO A 51 -2.09 -1.80 -11.06
CA PRO A 51 -0.72 -1.52 -10.67
C PRO A 51 -0.41 -0.03 -10.86
N LEU A 52 0.24 0.57 -9.87
CA LEU A 52 0.81 1.92 -9.94
C LEU A 52 2.07 2.04 -9.07
N PRO A 53 2.95 3.02 -9.33
CA PRO A 53 4.07 3.33 -8.46
C PRO A 53 3.62 3.73 -7.05
N ALA A 54 4.38 3.34 -6.02
CA ALA A 54 4.11 3.71 -4.63
C ALA A 54 4.03 5.24 -4.44
N ARG A 55 4.95 6.00 -5.06
CA ARG A 55 4.89 7.47 -5.08
C ARG A 55 3.53 8.00 -5.57
N GLU A 56 2.99 7.41 -6.63
CA GLU A 56 1.76 7.87 -7.28
C GLU A 56 0.56 7.51 -6.40
N ALA A 57 0.58 6.35 -5.76
CA ALA A 57 -0.45 5.97 -4.78
C ALA A 57 -0.50 6.97 -3.62
N VAL A 58 0.66 7.38 -3.10
CA VAL A 58 0.73 8.37 -2.01
C VAL A 58 0.28 9.76 -2.50
N GLU A 59 0.74 10.20 -3.67
CA GLU A 59 0.34 11.49 -4.27
C GLU A 59 -1.17 11.60 -4.53
N LEU A 60 -1.80 10.50 -4.95
CA LEU A 60 -3.25 10.40 -5.15
C LEU A 60 -4.04 10.29 -3.82
N GLY A 61 -3.35 10.20 -2.68
CA GLY A 61 -3.97 10.15 -1.35
C GLY A 61 -4.42 8.76 -0.92
N PHE A 62 -3.95 7.70 -1.57
CA PHE A 62 -4.18 6.35 -1.06
C PHE A 62 -3.41 6.13 0.25
N SER A 63 -3.98 5.29 1.08
CA SER A 63 -3.46 4.95 2.40
C SER A 63 -2.97 3.49 2.44
N PRO A 64 -1.96 3.17 3.25
CA PRO A 64 -1.39 1.83 3.27
C PRO A 64 -2.33 0.81 3.94
N CYS A 65 -2.38 -0.39 3.38
CA CYS A 65 -3.18 -1.49 3.91
C CYS A 65 -2.54 -2.12 5.17
N GLY A 66 -3.25 -2.09 6.29
CA GLY A 66 -2.84 -2.66 7.58
C GLY A 66 -2.77 -4.20 7.62
N TRP A 67 -3.30 -4.91 6.62
CA TRP A 67 -3.15 -6.37 6.53
C TRP A 67 -1.83 -6.80 5.90
N CYS A 68 -1.48 -6.23 4.74
CA CYS A 68 -0.23 -6.57 4.07
C CYS A 68 0.94 -5.66 4.48
N SER A 69 0.67 -4.59 5.22
CA SER A 69 1.64 -3.61 5.68
C SER A 69 2.61 -3.17 4.56
N PRO A 70 2.10 -2.55 3.48
CA PRO A 70 2.90 -2.25 2.30
C PRO A 70 4.11 -1.37 2.64
N ASP A 71 3.98 -0.41 3.57
CA ASP A 71 5.04 0.55 3.86
C ASP A 71 6.24 -0.14 4.48
N ARG A 72 5.99 -0.94 5.52
CA ARG A 72 7.03 -1.76 6.15
C ARG A 72 7.64 -2.77 5.19
N THR A 73 6.82 -3.34 4.31
CA THR A 73 7.28 -4.32 3.31
C THR A 73 8.24 -3.67 2.32
N LEU A 74 7.86 -2.52 1.75
CA LEU A 74 8.69 -1.77 0.81
C LEU A 74 9.95 -1.23 1.48
N ALA A 75 9.83 -0.58 2.63
CA ALA A 75 10.97 -0.09 3.39
C ALA A 75 11.97 -1.21 3.74
N GLY A 76 11.50 -2.40 4.12
CA GLY A 76 12.35 -3.56 4.39
C GLY A 76 13.11 -4.07 3.17
N ARG A 77 12.48 -4.07 1.98
CA ARG A 77 13.14 -4.43 0.71
C ARG A 77 14.28 -3.46 0.39
N HIS A 78 14.06 -2.16 0.58
CA HIS A 78 15.07 -1.13 0.31
C HIS A 78 16.17 -1.06 1.37
N ALA A 79 15.85 -1.38 2.62
CA ALA A 79 16.85 -1.47 3.69
C ALA A 79 17.83 -2.63 3.49
N THR A 80 17.40 -3.73 2.87
CA THR A 80 18.25 -4.90 2.58
C THR A 80 19.05 -4.78 1.28
N ALA A 81 18.69 -3.83 0.41
CA ALA A 81 19.39 -3.56 -0.84
C ALA A 81 20.58 -2.59 -0.69
N ARG A 82 20.83 -2.06 0.52
CA ARG A 82 21.86 -1.08 0.84
C ARG A 82 23.06 -1.71 1.55
#